data_AF-A0A1J6WGF2-F1
#
_entry.id   AF-A0A1J6WGF2-F1
#
_cell.length_a   1.000
_cell.length_b   1.000
_cell.length_c   1.000
_cell.angle_alpha   90.00
_cell.angle_beta   90.00
_cell.angle_gamma   90.00
#
_symmetry.space_group_name_H-M   'P 1'
#
loop_
_entity.id
_entity.type
_entity.pdbx_description
1 polymer ?
#
loop_
_entity_poly.entity_id
_entity_poly.type
_entity_poly.pdbx_seq_one_letter_code
_entity_poly.pdbx_strand_id
1 'polypeptide(L)'
;MKRTVHFGAGNIGRGFIGALFSQSGYHVTFVDIAEKVIDKLNAEGTYQVKLATEKHESETISNVSGLNNLHQDKEVVDEIAKASYLTTAIGPSILPRIAPLISKGIENRVLETGEPLYVIACENQIGATDILKGHIMDHLSDEAKSKLEGKVYFFNSAVDRIVPIQEQDSLDVLVEPYYEWVVEADESIPPVNGMTIVPDLAPFIERKLFTVNTGHAVIAYLGYLKGKTTIDETLADESIAEQVRETLKETGAYLINQFGLDEKEHLAYIEKNIERFKNSYLKDGVTRVGRAPMRKLGPDDRLIRPTTEAQEAGLSYSNLAKAIAAALLFDHPEDQEAAAIQNMIKENGVPYVLKEVSELDETSPITAEVIRQYEVLKA
;
A
#
# COMPACT_ATOMS: atom_id res chain seq x y z
N MET A 1 -0.15 -17.95 -25.27
CA MET A 1 -0.21 -16.73 -24.43
C MET A 1 0.30 -17.08 -23.05
N LYS A 2 1.12 -16.23 -22.43
CA LYS A 2 1.55 -16.44 -21.03
C LYS A 2 0.38 -16.23 -20.08
N ARG A 3 0.40 -16.85 -18.91
CA ARG A 3 -0.70 -16.81 -17.93
C ARG A 3 -0.21 -16.24 -16.61
N THR A 4 -1.07 -15.46 -15.96
CA THR A 4 -0.87 -14.97 -14.60
C THR A 4 -2.11 -15.29 -13.78
N VAL A 5 -1.91 -15.80 -12.57
CA VAL A 5 -2.97 -15.90 -11.55
C VAL A 5 -2.85 -14.70 -10.63
N HIS A 6 -3.93 -13.96 -10.45
CA HIS A 6 -3.98 -12.80 -9.57
C HIS A 6 -5.06 -12.99 -8.51
N PHE A 7 -4.67 -13.20 -7.25
CA PHE A 7 -5.59 -13.24 -6.12
C PHE A 7 -6.01 -11.81 -5.77
N GLY A 8 -7.31 -11.55 -5.77
CA GLY A 8 -7.90 -10.23 -5.51
C GLY A 8 -8.43 -9.56 -6.76
N ALA A 9 -9.72 -9.73 -7.03
CA ALA A 9 -10.41 -9.06 -8.13
C ALA A 9 -10.93 -7.66 -7.74
N GLY A 10 -10.43 -7.07 -6.65
CA GLY A 10 -10.80 -5.72 -6.21
C GLY A 10 -10.20 -4.60 -7.07
N ASN A 11 -10.35 -3.35 -6.61
CA ASN A 11 -9.92 -2.17 -7.39
C ASN A 11 -8.40 -2.13 -7.64
N ILE A 12 -7.56 -2.56 -6.69
CA ILE A 12 -6.11 -2.63 -6.90
C ILE A 12 -5.77 -3.73 -7.91
N GLY A 13 -6.38 -4.91 -7.79
CA GLY A 13 -6.14 -6.00 -8.72
C GLY A 13 -6.53 -5.62 -10.15
N ARG A 14 -7.75 -5.10 -10.35
CA ARG A 14 -8.24 -4.72 -11.69
C ARG A 14 -7.61 -3.44 -12.21
N GLY A 15 -7.46 -2.42 -11.37
CA GLY A 15 -6.99 -1.09 -11.75
C GLY A 15 -5.47 -0.92 -11.76
N PHE A 16 -4.70 -1.90 -11.28
CA PHE A 16 -3.24 -1.79 -11.21
C PHE A 16 -2.54 -3.08 -11.62
N ILE A 17 -2.43 -4.07 -10.73
CA ILE A 17 -1.53 -5.22 -10.95
C ILE A 17 -1.99 -6.10 -12.12
N GLY A 18 -3.26 -6.53 -12.11
CA GLY A 18 -3.85 -7.30 -13.20
C GLY A 18 -3.91 -6.54 -14.52
N ALA A 19 -4.16 -5.23 -14.49
CA ALA A 19 -4.11 -4.39 -15.68
C ALA A 19 -2.72 -4.39 -16.34
N LEU A 20 -1.66 -4.21 -15.55
CA LEU A 20 -0.28 -4.22 -16.06
C LEU A 20 0.10 -5.58 -16.69
N PHE A 21 -0.33 -6.69 -16.11
CA PHE A 21 -0.13 -8.01 -16.71
C PHE A 21 -0.88 -8.16 -18.03
N SER A 22 -2.16 -7.78 -18.09
CA SER A 22 -2.95 -7.82 -19.33
C SER A 22 -2.31 -6.98 -20.43
N GLN A 23 -1.90 -5.74 -20.11
CA GLN A 23 -1.20 -4.85 -21.03
C GLN A 23 0.17 -5.40 -21.49
N SER A 24 0.76 -6.30 -20.70
CA SER A 24 1.98 -7.02 -21.05
C SER A 24 1.73 -8.28 -21.89
N GLY A 25 0.49 -8.50 -22.34
CA GLY A 25 0.11 -9.64 -23.17
C GLY A 25 -0.11 -10.95 -22.41
N TYR A 26 -0.28 -10.90 -21.09
CA TYR A 26 -0.66 -12.07 -20.29
C TYR A 26 -2.18 -12.25 -20.30
N HIS A 27 -2.62 -13.52 -20.27
CA HIS A 27 -3.96 -13.84 -19.83
C HIS A 27 -3.99 -13.77 -18.31
N VAL A 28 -4.87 -12.95 -17.74
CA VAL A 28 -4.99 -12.75 -16.29
C VAL A 28 -6.21 -13.49 -15.77
N THR A 29 -5.97 -14.51 -14.95
CA THR A 29 -7.03 -15.19 -14.20
C THR A 29 -7.12 -14.59 -12.80
N PHE A 30 -8.14 -13.78 -12.57
CA PHE A 30 -8.46 -13.26 -11.25
C PHE A 30 -9.04 -14.37 -10.36
N VAL A 31 -8.65 -14.40 -9.09
CA VAL A 31 -9.17 -15.34 -8.09
C VAL A 31 -9.72 -14.53 -6.92
N ASP A 32 -11.02 -14.65 -6.67
CA ASP A 32 -11.70 -13.89 -5.61
C ASP A 32 -12.99 -14.59 -5.16
N ILE A 33 -13.45 -14.31 -3.95
CA ILE A 33 -14.71 -14.83 -3.41
C ILE A 33 -15.93 -14.00 -3.87
N ALA A 34 -15.69 -12.81 -4.45
CA ALA A 34 -16.72 -11.90 -4.92
C ALA A 34 -17.40 -12.42 -6.20
N GLU A 35 -18.37 -13.32 -6.04
CA GLU A 35 -19.10 -14.00 -7.13
C GLU A 35 -19.58 -13.04 -8.23
N LYS A 36 -20.22 -11.92 -7.85
CA LYS A 36 -20.68 -10.91 -8.82
C LYS A 36 -19.57 -10.33 -9.70
N VAL A 37 -18.37 -10.16 -9.16
CA VAL A 37 -17.22 -9.63 -9.91
C VAL A 37 -16.66 -10.70 -10.83
N ILE A 38 -16.54 -11.93 -10.33
CA ILE A 38 -16.06 -13.09 -11.10
C ILE A 38 -17.00 -13.39 -12.28
N ASP A 39 -18.31 -13.39 -12.06
CA ASP A 39 -19.30 -13.63 -13.11
C ASP A 39 -19.22 -12.56 -14.21
N LYS A 40 -19.09 -11.29 -13.83
CA LYS A 40 -18.93 -10.19 -14.80
C LYS A 40 -17.63 -10.31 -15.58
N LEU A 41 -16.50 -10.61 -14.91
CA LEU A 41 -15.21 -10.82 -15.60
C LEU A 41 -15.32 -11.91 -16.67
N ASN A 42 -16.03 -13.00 -16.36
CA ASN A 42 -16.24 -14.10 -17.30
C ASN A 42 -17.26 -13.81 -18.40
N ALA A 43 -18.30 -13.02 -18.10
CA ALA A 43 -19.31 -12.63 -19.08
C ALA A 43 -18.80 -11.59 -20.09
N GLU A 44 -18.01 -10.62 -19.61
CA GLU A 44 -17.54 -9.49 -20.42
C GLU A 44 -16.16 -9.74 -21.04
N GLY A 45 -15.25 -10.44 -20.34
CA GLY A 45 -13.89 -10.71 -20.79
C GLY A 45 -13.00 -9.46 -20.94
N THR A 46 -13.51 -8.29 -20.56
CA THR A 46 -12.87 -6.98 -20.66
C THR A 46 -13.47 -6.01 -19.65
N TYR A 47 -12.74 -4.94 -19.31
CA TYR A 47 -13.22 -3.81 -18.49
C TYR A 47 -12.37 -2.57 -18.75
N GLN A 48 -12.79 -1.39 -18.28
CA GLN A 48 -12.05 -0.14 -18.45
C GLN A 48 -11.31 0.27 -17.17
N VAL A 49 -10.04 0.65 -17.31
CA VAL A 49 -9.31 1.43 -16.30
C VAL A 49 -9.39 2.90 -16.68
N LYS A 50 -10.11 3.69 -15.88
CA LYS A 50 -10.33 5.12 -16.11
C LYS A 50 -9.29 5.92 -15.34
N LEU A 51 -8.63 6.85 -15.99
CA LEU A 51 -7.64 7.73 -15.37
C LEU A 51 -8.35 8.95 -14.79
N ALA A 52 -8.05 9.27 -13.53
CA ALA A 52 -8.52 10.45 -12.83
C ALA A 52 -7.80 11.71 -13.37
N THR A 53 -8.14 12.12 -14.59
CA THR A 53 -7.62 13.29 -15.28
C THR A 53 -8.76 14.11 -15.87
N GLU A 54 -8.49 15.36 -16.23
CA GLU A 54 -9.47 16.22 -16.92
C GLU A 54 -10.01 15.61 -18.20
N LYS A 55 -9.16 14.89 -18.93
CA LYS A 55 -9.53 14.23 -20.19
C LYS A 55 -10.32 12.94 -19.98
N HIS A 56 -10.39 12.42 -18.75
CA HIS A 56 -11.05 11.16 -18.42
C HIS A 56 -10.64 10.00 -19.35
N GLU A 57 -9.34 9.93 -19.65
CA GLU A 57 -8.77 8.89 -20.50
C GLU A 57 -9.06 7.50 -19.91
N SER A 58 -9.25 6.51 -20.77
CA SER A 58 -9.51 5.14 -20.32
C SER A 58 -8.73 4.12 -21.13
N GLU A 59 -8.26 3.09 -20.46
CA GLU A 59 -7.55 1.98 -21.05
C GLU A 59 -8.43 0.73 -20.98
N THR A 60 -8.58 0.04 -22.11
CA THR A 60 -9.33 -1.22 -22.17
C THR A 60 -8.44 -2.38 -21.76
N ILE A 61 -8.83 -3.08 -20.70
CA ILE A 61 -8.16 -4.28 -20.23
C ILE A 61 -8.89 -5.49 -20.81
N SER A 62 -8.16 -6.41 -21.42
CA SER A 62 -8.71 -7.58 -22.11
C SER A 62 -7.91 -8.84 -21.76
N ASN A 63 -8.32 -10.01 -22.28
CA ASN A 63 -7.70 -11.31 -21.95
C ASN A 63 -7.74 -11.61 -20.44
N VAL A 64 -8.91 -11.39 -19.84
CA VAL A 64 -9.13 -11.65 -18.41
C VAL A 64 -10.23 -12.69 -18.21
N SER A 65 -10.14 -13.42 -17.10
CA SER A 65 -11.19 -14.32 -16.61
C SER A 65 -11.17 -14.33 -15.08
N GLY A 66 -12.20 -14.92 -14.47
CA GLY A 66 -12.32 -15.06 -13.03
C GLY A 66 -12.57 -16.50 -12.58
N LEU A 67 -12.02 -16.87 -11.42
CA LEU A 67 -12.34 -18.09 -10.68
C LEU A 67 -12.73 -17.74 -9.24
N ASN A 68 -13.79 -18.38 -8.74
CA ASN A 68 -14.22 -18.20 -7.37
C ASN A 68 -13.69 -19.32 -6.45
N ASN A 69 -12.74 -18.97 -5.58
CA ASN A 69 -12.06 -19.92 -4.70
C ASN A 69 -12.87 -20.34 -3.45
N LEU A 70 -14.19 -20.12 -3.44
CA LEU A 70 -15.09 -20.81 -2.52
C LEU A 70 -15.58 -22.15 -3.07
N HIS A 71 -15.59 -22.32 -4.40
CA HIS A 71 -16.16 -23.50 -5.04
C HIS A 71 -15.41 -23.98 -6.30
N GLN A 72 -14.35 -23.29 -6.73
CA GLN A 72 -13.50 -23.65 -7.89
C GLN A 72 -12.04 -23.91 -7.50
N ASP A 73 -11.79 -24.49 -6.32
CA ASP A 73 -10.43 -24.77 -5.82
C ASP A 73 -9.59 -25.57 -6.81
N LYS A 74 -10.20 -26.56 -7.48
CA LYS A 74 -9.49 -27.43 -8.42
C LYS A 74 -9.02 -26.64 -9.64
N GLU A 75 -9.88 -25.79 -10.19
CA GLU A 75 -9.58 -24.94 -11.33
C GLU A 75 -8.51 -23.91 -10.99
N VAL A 76 -8.52 -23.36 -9.76
CA VAL A 76 -7.46 -22.46 -9.29
C VAL A 76 -6.11 -23.19 -9.22
N VAL A 77 -6.09 -24.41 -8.65
CA VAL A 77 -4.88 -25.26 -8.60
C VAL A 77 -4.36 -25.56 -10.01
N ASP A 78 -5.24 -25.95 -10.93
CA ASP A 78 -4.90 -26.25 -12.33
C ASP A 78 -4.39 -25.02 -13.09
N GLU A 79 -4.84 -23.81 -12.71
CA GLU A 79 -4.40 -22.56 -13.32
C GLU A 79 -3.02 -22.12 -12.78
N ILE A 80 -2.78 -22.26 -11.47
CA ILE A 80 -1.46 -22.01 -10.87
C ILE A 80 -0.41 -22.92 -11.50
N ALA A 81 -0.74 -24.19 -11.76
CA ALA A 81 0.15 -25.14 -12.41
C ALA A 81 0.62 -24.69 -13.81
N LYS A 82 -0.10 -23.78 -14.48
CA LYS A 82 0.21 -23.26 -15.83
C LYS A 82 0.71 -21.82 -15.83
N ALA A 83 0.67 -21.12 -14.70
CA ALA A 83 1.00 -19.71 -14.61
C ALA A 83 2.51 -19.46 -14.73
N SER A 84 2.89 -18.28 -15.22
CA SER A 84 4.25 -17.76 -15.09
C SER A 84 4.38 -16.90 -13.83
N TYR A 85 3.32 -16.17 -13.47
CA TYR A 85 3.25 -15.34 -12.28
C TYR A 85 2.05 -15.72 -11.41
N LEU A 86 2.26 -15.64 -10.10
CA LEU A 86 1.20 -15.62 -9.10
C LEU A 86 1.35 -14.34 -8.31
N THR A 87 0.32 -13.49 -8.32
CA THR A 87 0.33 -12.23 -7.58
C THR A 87 -0.88 -12.09 -6.68
N THR A 88 -0.80 -11.22 -5.67
CA THR A 88 -1.92 -10.96 -4.73
C THR A 88 -2.13 -9.47 -4.52
N ALA A 89 -3.37 -9.04 -4.32
CA ALA A 89 -3.75 -7.73 -3.80
C ALA A 89 -5.06 -7.85 -3.00
N ILE A 90 -5.01 -8.58 -1.89
CA ILE A 90 -6.19 -9.02 -1.11
C ILE A 90 -6.21 -8.53 0.34
N GLY A 91 -5.17 -7.83 0.76
CA GLY A 91 -4.96 -7.45 2.15
C GLY A 91 -4.08 -8.47 2.89
N PRO A 92 -3.07 -8.01 3.65
CA PRO A 92 -2.12 -8.89 4.36
C PRO A 92 -2.78 -9.93 5.28
N SER A 93 -3.88 -9.57 5.93
CA SER A 93 -4.62 -10.46 6.84
C SER A 93 -5.32 -11.63 6.14
N ILE A 94 -5.44 -11.58 4.81
CA ILE A 94 -6.06 -12.63 3.99
C ILE A 94 -4.99 -13.59 3.43
N LEU A 95 -3.71 -13.20 3.36
CA LEU A 95 -2.62 -14.06 2.88
C LEU A 95 -2.58 -15.45 3.54
N PRO A 96 -2.75 -15.61 4.87
CA PRO A 96 -2.76 -16.94 5.49
C PRO A 96 -3.92 -17.81 5.01
N ARG A 97 -5.05 -17.20 4.60
CA ARG A 97 -6.26 -17.93 4.18
C ARG A 97 -6.14 -18.50 2.77
N ILE A 98 -5.39 -17.84 1.88
CA ILE A 98 -5.17 -18.30 0.50
C ILE A 98 -3.97 -19.25 0.36
N ALA A 99 -3.01 -19.19 1.29
CA ALA A 99 -1.80 -19.99 1.25
C ALA A 99 -2.03 -21.51 1.09
N PRO A 100 -3.02 -22.16 1.74
CA PRO A 100 -3.29 -23.58 1.54
C PRO A 100 -3.74 -23.94 0.12
N LEU A 101 -4.41 -23.02 -0.58
CA LEU A 101 -4.85 -23.25 -1.96
C LEU A 101 -3.67 -23.06 -2.92
N ILE A 102 -2.85 -22.05 -2.66
CA ILE A 102 -1.63 -21.78 -3.43
C ILE A 102 -0.62 -22.93 -3.28
N SER A 103 -0.44 -23.47 -2.08
CA SER A 103 0.48 -24.58 -1.83
C SER A 103 0.12 -25.81 -2.66
N LYS A 104 -1.17 -26.16 -2.77
CA LYS A 104 -1.65 -27.25 -3.64
C LYS A 104 -1.29 -27.01 -5.12
N GLY A 105 -1.47 -25.78 -5.60
CA GLY A 105 -1.10 -25.39 -6.97
C GLY A 105 0.40 -25.50 -7.23
N ILE A 106 1.21 -25.03 -6.28
CA ILE A 106 2.68 -25.09 -6.33
C ILE A 106 3.16 -26.54 -6.26
N GLU A 107 2.60 -27.35 -5.37
CA GLU A 107 2.94 -28.76 -5.20
C GLU A 107 2.72 -29.56 -6.49
N ASN A 108 1.54 -29.44 -7.10
CA ASN A 108 1.27 -30.06 -8.41
C ASN A 108 2.29 -29.59 -9.45
N ARG A 109 2.54 -28.26 -9.50
CA ARG A 109 3.45 -27.68 -10.48
C ARG A 109 4.87 -28.23 -10.38
N VAL A 110 5.47 -28.27 -9.18
CA VAL A 110 6.88 -28.67 -9.04
C VAL A 110 7.10 -30.16 -9.29
N LEU A 111 6.04 -30.97 -9.20
CA LEU A 111 6.03 -32.38 -9.53
C LEU A 111 5.85 -32.63 -11.04
N GLU A 112 5.14 -31.74 -11.75
CA GLU A 112 4.81 -31.92 -13.17
C GLU A 112 5.74 -31.18 -14.14
N THR A 113 6.28 -30.02 -13.76
CA THR A 113 7.06 -29.16 -14.63
C THR A 113 8.33 -28.60 -13.97
N GLY A 114 9.28 -28.16 -14.80
CA GLY A 114 10.47 -27.41 -14.40
C GLY A 114 10.38 -25.91 -14.67
N GLU A 115 9.27 -25.44 -15.27
CA GLU A 115 9.11 -24.02 -15.63
C GLU A 115 8.97 -23.12 -14.38
N PRO A 116 9.73 -22.02 -14.29
CA PRO A 116 9.67 -21.10 -13.15
C PRO A 116 8.28 -20.55 -12.88
N LEU A 117 7.92 -20.42 -11.60
CA LEU A 117 6.79 -19.64 -11.11
C LEU A 117 7.32 -18.47 -10.25
N TYR A 118 6.89 -17.27 -10.58
CA TYR A 118 7.28 -16.05 -9.85
C TYR A 118 6.11 -15.58 -8.97
N VAL A 119 6.29 -15.65 -7.65
CA VAL A 119 5.29 -15.29 -6.65
C VAL A 119 5.59 -13.89 -6.10
N ILE A 120 4.62 -12.98 -6.20
CA ILE A 120 4.77 -11.58 -5.77
C ILE A 120 3.49 -11.09 -5.07
N ALA A 121 3.53 -10.95 -3.75
CA ALA A 121 2.43 -10.33 -3.00
C ALA A 121 2.53 -8.79 -3.15
N CYS A 122 1.54 -8.19 -3.79
CA CYS A 122 1.46 -6.76 -4.09
C CYS A 122 0.56 -6.07 -3.05
N GLU A 123 0.95 -6.14 -1.78
CA GLU A 123 0.17 -5.66 -0.64
C GLU A 123 0.74 -4.36 -0.08
N ASN A 124 -0.07 -3.58 0.65
CA ASN A 124 0.41 -2.45 1.43
C ASN A 124 1.02 -2.92 2.77
N GLN A 125 2.04 -3.78 2.68
CA GLN A 125 2.75 -4.41 3.81
C GLN A 125 4.19 -4.74 3.41
N ILE A 126 5.14 -4.36 4.26
CA ILE A 126 6.55 -4.72 4.11
C ILE A 126 6.71 -6.23 4.25
N GLY A 127 7.47 -6.85 3.34
CA GLY A 127 7.74 -8.29 3.40
C GLY A 127 6.52 -9.17 3.10
N ALA A 128 5.50 -8.65 2.41
CA ALA A 128 4.25 -9.39 2.17
C ALA A 128 4.48 -10.73 1.46
N THR A 129 5.44 -10.81 0.53
CA THR A 129 5.73 -12.07 -0.17
C THR A 129 6.42 -13.06 0.76
N ASP A 130 7.29 -12.60 1.65
CA ASP A 130 7.91 -13.48 2.67
C ASP A 130 6.89 -14.02 3.67
N ILE A 131 5.94 -13.18 4.09
CA ILE A 131 4.81 -13.61 4.93
C ILE A 131 4.00 -14.70 4.21
N LEU A 132 3.64 -14.45 2.95
CA LEU A 132 2.92 -15.43 2.13
C LEU A 132 3.74 -16.72 1.94
N LYS A 133 5.04 -16.61 1.67
CA LYS A 133 5.97 -17.74 1.53
C LYS A 133 5.99 -18.58 2.80
N GLY A 134 6.09 -17.97 3.98
CA GLY A 134 6.03 -18.67 5.26
C GLY A 134 4.79 -19.55 5.36
N HIS A 135 3.61 -18.98 5.11
CA HIS A 135 2.36 -19.73 5.13
C HIS A 135 2.28 -20.80 4.05
N ILE A 136 2.78 -20.56 2.83
CA ILE A 136 2.84 -21.59 1.78
C ILE A 136 3.71 -22.78 2.22
N MET A 137 4.88 -22.51 2.81
CA MET A 137 5.80 -23.54 3.28
C MET A 137 5.18 -24.42 4.38
N ASP A 138 4.34 -23.86 5.24
CA ASP A 138 3.63 -24.62 6.29
C ASP A 138 2.66 -25.67 5.69
N HIS A 139 2.22 -25.46 4.45
CA HIS A 139 1.23 -26.32 3.79
C HIS A 139 1.80 -27.21 2.67
N LEU A 140 3.10 -27.13 2.36
CA LEU A 140 3.74 -28.00 1.37
C LEU A 140 4.25 -29.31 1.99
N SER A 141 4.17 -30.41 1.24
CA SER A 141 4.86 -31.66 1.59
C SER A 141 6.37 -31.52 1.55
N ASP A 142 7.09 -32.39 2.27
CA ASP A 142 8.56 -32.42 2.26
C ASP A 142 9.12 -32.71 0.86
N GLU A 143 8.42 -33.55 0.07
CA GLU A 143 8.79 -33.81 -1.31
C GLU A 143 8.71 -32.54 -2.16
N ALA A 144 7.60 -31.79 -2.07
CA ALA A 144 7.43 -30.55 -2.81
C ALA A 144 8.46 -29.50 -2.40
N LYS A 145 8.71 -29.33 -1.10
CA LYS A 145 9.74 -28.43 -0.56
C LYS A 145 11.12 -28.71 -1.16
N SER A 146 11.50 -29.99 -1.26
CA SER A 146 12.79 -30.40 -1.84
C SER A 146 12.95 -30.08 -3.34
N LYS A 147 11.86 -29.72 -4.03
CA LYS A 147 11.81 -29.46 -5.47
C LYS A 147 11.55 -27.98 -5.82
N LEU A 148 11.43 -27.09 -4.82
CA LEU A 148 11.15 -25.67 -5.06
C LEU A 148 12.32 -24.92 -5.69
N GLU A 149 13.55 -25.28 -5.31
CA GLU A 149 14.76 -24.58 -5.74
C GLU A 149 14.88 -24.57 -7.26
N GLY A 150 15.08 -23.38 -7.84
CA GLY A 150 15.14 -23.19 -9.29
C GLY A 150 13.78 -23.29 -10.02
N LYS A 151 12.67 -23.53 -9.31
CA LYS A 151 11.32 -23.65 -9.88
C LYS A 151 10.32 -22.63 -9.36
N VAL A 152 10.45 -22.20 -8.12
CA VAL A 152 9.54 -21.23 -7.50
C VAL A 152 10.34 -20.14 -6.83
N TYR A 153 10.05 -18.91 -7.21
CA TYR A 153 10.74 -17.72 -6.75
C TYR A 153 9.76 -16.80 -6.04
N PHE A 154 10.20 -16.20 -4.94
CA PHE A 154 9.41 -15.34 -4.09
C PHE A 154 10.11 -13.99 -4.04
N PHE A 155 9.44 -12.94 -4.55
CA PHE A 155 10.00 -11.59 -4.57
C PHE A 155 9.09 -10.63 -3.84
N ASN A 156 9.65 -9.89 -2.88
CA ASN A 156 8.94 -8.79 -2.25
C ASN A 156 8.72 -7.66 -3.25
N SER A 157 7.70 -6.84 -2.99
CA SER A 157 7.39 -5.70 -3.82
C SER A 157 6.97 -4.49 -3.00
N ALA A 158 7.19 -3.30 -3.57
CA ALA A 158 6.61 -2.05 -3.13
C ALA A 158 5.65 -1.58 -4.21
N VAL A 159 4.42 -1.28 -3.82
CA VAL A 159 3.35 -0.85 -4.72
C VAL A 159 2.76 0.47 -4.28
N ASP A 160 2.56 1.38 -5.22
CA ASP A 160 1.91 2.66 -4.99
C ASP A 160 1.02 3.06 -6.17
N ARG A 161 -0.28 3.16 -5.88
CA ARG A 161 -1.28 3.75 -6.76
C ARG A 161 -2.49 4.15 -5.91
N ILE A 162 -2.91 5.40 -6.00
CA ILE A 162 -4.13 5.88 -5.36
C ILE A 162 -5.32 5.42 -6.19
N VAL A 163 -6.17 4.64 -5.53
CA VAL A 163 -7.41 4.12 -6.09
C VAL A 163 -8.53 4.45 -5.11
N PRO A 164 -9.39 5.44 -5.42
CA PRO A 164 -10.44 5.87 -4.50
C PRO A 164 -11.51 4.77 -4.34
N ILE A 165 -12.31 4.91 -3.28
CA ILE A 165 -13.52 4.09 -3.14
C ILE A 165 -14.47 4.47 -4.27
N GLN A 166 -15.06 3.46 -4.90
CA GLN A 166 -15.95 3.61 -6.04
C GLN A 166 -17.02 2.52 -6.02
N GLU A 167 -18.11 2.75 -6.76
CA GLU A 167 -19.25 1.85 -6.82
C GLU A 167 -18.84 0.45 -7.29
N GLN A 168 -19.33 -0.59 -6.62
CA GLN A 168 -18.96 -1.98 -6.87
C GLN A 168 -19.76 -2.64 -8.00
N ASP A 169 -20.69 -1.91 -8.62
CA ASP A 169 -21.57 -2.45 -9.66
C ASP A 169 -20.93 -2.47 -11.05
N SER A 170 -19.74 -1.89 -11.24
CA SER A 170 -18.99 -1.98 -12.50
C SER A 170 -17.66 -2.72 -12.31
N LEU A 171 -17.19 -3.39 -13.37
CA LEU A 171 -15.80 -3.86 -13.43
C LEU A 171 -14.82 -2.70 -13.62
N ASP A 172 -15.27 -1.59 -14.20
CA ASP A 172 -14.44 -0.42 -14.44
C ASP A 172 -13.83 0.10 -13.15
N VAL A 173 -12.60 0.60 -13.23
CA VAL A 173 -11.89 1.16 -12.07
C VAL A 173 -11.32 2.53 -12.42
N LEU A 174 -11.72 3.55 -11.66
CA LEU A 174 -11.07 4.85 -11.62
C LEU A 174 -9.78 4.76 -10.78
N VAL A 175 -8.67 5.21 -11.35
CA VAL A 175 -7.35 5.21 -10.73
C VAL A 175 -6.62 6.51 -11.04
N GLU A 176 -5.66 6.91 -10.20
CA GLU A 176 -4.76 7.98 -10.59
C GLU A 176 -3.84 7.54 -11.77
N PRO A 177 -3.32 8.49 -12.58
CA PRO A 177 -2.38 8.19 -13.65
C PRO A 177 -1.04 7.64 -13.15
N TYR A 178 -0.55 8.16 -12.02
CA TYR A 178 0.71 7.70 -11.45
C TYR A 178 0.58 6.29 -10.88
N TYR A 179 1.61 5.49 -11.09
CA TYR A 179 1.79 4.25 -10.37
C TYR A 179 3.29 3.95 -10.22
N GLU A 180 3.62 3.17 -9.21
CA GLU A 180 4.96 2.64 -8.99
C GLU A 180 4.84 1.20 -8.50
N TRP A 181 5.45 0.26 -9.23
CA TRP A 181 5.55 -1.14 -8.84
C TRP A 181 7.01 -1.56 -8.93
N VAL A 182 7.62 -1.77 -7.77
CA VAL A 182 9.03 -2.12 -7.63
C VAL A 182 9.12 -3.52 -7.04
N VAL A 183 9.95 -4.38 -7.62
CA VAL A 183 10.13 -5.77 -7.22
C VAL A 183 11.61 -6.01 -6.93
N GLU A 184 11.89 -6.60 -5.78
CA GLU A 184 13.24 -6.98 -5.39
C GLU A 184 13.63 -8.31 -6.05
N ALA A 185 14.63 -8.29 -6.92
CA ALA A 185 15.18 -9.52 -7.48
C ALA A 185 16.64 -9.33 -7.91
N ASP A 186 17.49 -10.28 -7.53
CA ASP A 186 18.89 -10.37 -8.00
C ASP A 186 19.01 -11.01 -9.38
N GLU A 187 17.95 -11.68 -9.82
CA GLU A 187 17.91 -12.44 -11.07
C GLU A 187 17.02 -11.78 -12.13
N SER A 188 17.34 -12.05 -13.40
CA SER A 188 16.54 -11.58 -14.52
C SER A 188 15.23 -12.38 -14.59
N ILE A 189 14.12 -11.73 -14.28
CA ILE A 189 12.76 -12.31 -14.41
C ILE A 189 12.04 -11.75 -15.65
N PRO A 190 11.04 -12.45 -16.22
CA PRO A 190 10.29 -11.94 -17.36
C PRO A 190 9.74 -10.52 -17.14
N PRO A 191 9.93 -9.58 -18.07
CA PRO A 191 9.48 -8.21 -17.88
C PRO A 191 7.95 -8.12 -17.93
N VAL A 192 7.40 -7.27 -17.07
CA VAL A 192 6.00 -6.86 -17.07
C VAL A 192 5.98 -5.35 -17.18
N ASN A 193 5.14 -4.79 -18.05
CA ASN A 193 4.98 -3.35 -18.20
C ASN A 193 4.68 -2.71 -16.83
N GLY A 194 5.36 -1.60 -16.53
CA GLY A 194 5.22 -0.90 -15.27
C GLY A 194 5.92 -1.53 -14.06
N MET A 195 6.49 -2.73 -14.18
CA MET A 195 7.27 -3.37 -13.11
C MET A 195 8.75 -2.96 -13.21
N THR A 196 9.26 -2.33 -12.16
CA THR A 196 10.69 -2.00 -12.02
C THR A 196 11.37 -3.04 -11.15
N ILE A 197 12.48 -3.62 -11.60
CA ILE A 197 13.25 -4.59 -10.83
C ILE A 197 14.46 -3.88 -10.21
N VAL A 198 14.69 -4.10 -8.92
CA VAL A 198 15.80 -3.50 -8.16
C VAL A 198 16.48 -4.58 -7.31
N PRO A 199 17.78 -4.40 -6.98
CA PRO A 199 18.47 -5.32 -6.08
C PRO A 199 18.15 -5.09 -4.61
N ASP A 200 17.61 -3.92 -4.24
CA ASP A 200 17.24 -3.57 -2.88
C ASP A 200 15.97 -2.73 -2.87
N LEU A 201 14.96 -3.19 -2.13
CA LEU A 201 13.65 -2.60 -2.05
C LEU A 201 13.50 -1.62 -0.88
N ALA A 202 14.38 -1.70 0.13
CA ALA A 202 14.28 -0.90 1.34
C ALA A 202 14.20 0.62 1.06
N PRO A 203 15.02 1.21 0.16
CA PRO A 203 14.92 2.64 -0.15
C PRO A 203 13.56 3.03 -0.74
N PHE A 204 12.94 2.16 -1.53
CA PHE A 204 11.64 2.43 -2.18
C PHE A 204 10.48 2.33 -1.19
N ILE A 205 10.50 1.29 -0.34
CA ILE A 205 9.52 1.12 0.73
C ILE A 205 9.53 2.33 1.65
N GLU A 206 10.70 2.69 2.14
CA GLU A 206 10.84 3.75 3.13
C GLU A 206 10.55 5.12 2.53
N ARG A 207 11.06 5.40 1.32
CA ARG A 207 10.72 6.62 0.57
C ARG A 207 9.21 6.77 0.38
N LYS A 208 8.51 5.70 0.00
CA LYS A 208 7.04 5.72 -0.16
C LYS A 208 6.33 5.92 1.17
N LEU A 209 6.74 5.20 2.22
CA LEU A 209 6.16 5.35 3.56
C LEU A 209 6.33 6.77 4.08
N PHE A 210 7.53 7.33 3.97
CA PHE A 210 7.89 8.61 4.56
C PHE A 210 7.49 9.81 3.70
N THR A 211 7.22 9.60 2.40
CA THR A 211 6.73 10.68 1.53
C THR A 211 5.24 10.58 1.29
N VAL A 212 4.79 9.45 0.74
CA VAL A 212 3.41 9.29 0.26
C VAL A 212 2.45 9.07 1.43
N ASN A 213 2.78 8.12 2.31
CA ASN A 213 1.90 7.80 3.42
C ASN A 213 1.92 8.91 4.48
N THR A 214 3.10 9.45 4.82
CA THR A 214 3.24 10.61 5.72
C THR A 214 2.48 11.81 5.17
N GLY A 215 2.72 12.20 3.91
CA GLY A 215 2.05 13.33 3.28
C GLY A 215 0.52 13.22 3.35
N HIS A 216 -0.03 12.08 2.93
CA HIS A 216 -1.47 11.83 3.03
C HIS A 216 -2.01 11.94 4.47
N ALA A 217 -1.32 11.39 5.46
CA ALA A 217 -1.75 11.45 6.84
C ALA A 217 -1.71 12.88 7.39
N VAL A 218 -0.63 13.62 7.11
CA VAL A 218 -0.48 15.03 7.50
C VAL A 218 -1.62 15.87 6.90
N ILE A 219 -1.88 15.72 5.59
CA ILE A 219 -2.97 16.44 4.92
C ILE A 219 -4.31 16.09 5.55
N ALA A 220 -4.58 14.80 5.77
CA ALA A 220 -5.86 14.36 6.35
C ALA A 220 -6.10 14.95 7.74
N TYR A 221 -5.11 14.89 8.63
CA TYR A 221 -5.28 15.40 9.99
C TYR A 221 -5.36 16.92 10.04
N LEU A 222 -4.53 17.64 9.28
CA LEU A 222 -4.62 19.11 9.20
C LEU A 222 -5.94 19.56 8.55
N GLY A 223 -6.37 18.88 7.49
CA GLY A 223 -7.64 19.14 6.81
C GLY A 223 -8.83 18.91 7.74
N TYR A 224 -8.81 17.81 8.50
CA TYR A 224 -9.83 17.50 9.49
C TYR A 224 -9.97 18.60 10.55
N LEU A 225 -8.85 19.05 11.14
CA LEU A 225 -8.88 20.15 12.12
C LEU A 225 -9.34 21.49 11.54
N LYS A 226 -9.20 21.69 10.23
CA LYS A 226 -9.68 22.87 9.52
C LYS A 226 -11.08 22.70 8.93
N GLY A 227 -11.77 21.59 9.20
CA GLY A 227 -13.11 21.33 8.69
C GLY A 227 -13.19 21.15 7.18
N LYS A 228 -12.10 20.73 6.53
CA LYS A 228 -12.05 20.41 5.10
C LYS A 228 -12.62 19.01 4.85
N THR A 229 -13.20 18.78 3.67
CA THR A 229 -13.86 17.50 3.37
C THR A 229 -12.90 16.52 2.71
N THR A 230 -12.09 17.00 1.75
CA THR A 230 -11.22 16.16 0.93
C THR A 230 -9.76 16.61 0.96
N ILE A 231 -8.87 15.71 0.54
CA ILE A 231 -7.42 15.95 0.42
C ILE A 231 -7.12 17.11 -0.53
N ASP A 232 -7.79 17.17 -1.69
CA ASP A 232 -7.61 18.23 -2.68
C ASP A 232 -8.11 19.60 -2.16
N GLU A 233 -9.26 19.65 -1.49
CA GLU A 233 -9.77 20.87 -0.82
C GLU A 233 -8.83 21.36 0.28
N THR A 234 -8.15 20.43 0.96
CA THR A 234 -7.18 20.75 2.00
C THR A 234 -5.94 21.38 1.41
N LEU A 235 -5.43 20.84 0.30
CA LEU A 235 -4.24 21.35 -0.39
C LEU A 235 -4.50 22.60 -1.24
N ALA A 236 -5.75 23.01 -1.42
CA ALA A 236 -6.09 24.33 -1.94
C ALA A 236 -5.79 25.47 -0.94
N ASP A 237 -5.57 25.14 0.34
CA ASP A 237 -5.01 26.07 1.33
C ASP A 237 -3.48 26.06 1.25
N GLU A 238 -2.89 27.11 0.68
CA GLU A 238 -1.44 27.22 0.50
C GLU A 238 -0.65 27.15 1.81
N SER A 239 -1.24 27.55 2.94
CA SER A 239 -0.58 27.41 4.25
C SER A 239 -0.45 25.95 4.68
N ILE A 240 -1.45 25.12 4.36
CA ILE A 240 -1.41 23.68 4.63
C ILE A 240 -0.49 23.00 3.61
N ALA A 241 -0.53 23.39 2.34
CA ALA A 241 0.36 22.86 1.32
C ALA A 241 1.83 23.09 1.67
N GLU A 242 2.19 24.29 2.14
CA GLU A 242 3.54 24.58 2.62
C GLU A 242 3.90 23.78 3.87
N GLN A 243 2.98 23.67 4.84
CA GLN A 243 3.20 22.85 6.03
C GLN A 243 3.49 21.38 5.69
N VAL A 244 2.76 20.81 4.73
CA VAL A 244 2.97 19.44 4.24
C VAL A 244 4.34 19.32 3.56
N ARG A 245 4.70 20.28 2.70
CA ARG A 245 6.01 20.32 2.05
C ARG A 245 7.15 20.34 3.07
N GLU A 246 7.06 21.17 4.09
CA GLU A 246 8.09 21.25 5.14
C GLU A 246 8.16 19.96 5.99
N THR A 247 7.01 19.32 6.29
CA THR A 247 7.02 17.98 6.92
C THR A 247 7.72 16.95 6.04
N LEU A 248 7.46 16.95 4.73
CA LEU A 248 8.08 16.01 3.80
C LEU A 248 9.56 16.27 3.57
N LYS A 249 10.03 17.51 3.72
CA LYS A 249 11.47 17.83 3.73
C LYS A 249 12.18 17.27 4.96
N GLU A 250 11.54 17.25 6.14
CA GLU A 250 12.11 16.62 7.34
C GLU A 250 12.31 15.11 7.13
N THR A 251 11.29 14.42 6.61
CA THR A 251 11.43 13.00 6.27
C THR A 251 12.43 12.77 5.15
N GLY A 252 12.48 13.68 4.16
CA GLY A 252 13.42 13.60 3.05
C GLY A 252 14.87 13.77 3.47
N ALA A 253 15.16 14.65 4.43
CA ALA A 253 16.49 14.81 4.99
C ALA A 253 17.02 13.51 5.60
N TYR A 254 16.16 12.76 6.30
CA TYR A 254 16.51 11.43 6.81
C TYR A 254 16.77 10.44 5.66
N LEU A 255 15.86 10.35 4.68
CA LEU A 255 16.01 9.42 3.55
C LEU A 255 17.30 9.67 2.75
N ILE A 256 17.66 10.93 2.53
CA ILE A 256 18.92 11.32 1.88
C ILE A 256 20.11 10.88 2.72
N ASN A 257 20.08 11.10 4.04
CA ASN A 257 21.14 10.70 4.95
C ASN A 257 21.33 9.17 5.00
N GLN A 258 20.23 8.43 5.10
CA GLN A 258 20.22 6.98 5.31
C GLN A 258 20.52 6.19 4.03
N PHE A 259 19.94 6.59 2.90
CA PHE A 259 20.01 5.84 1.65
C PHE A 259 20.86 6.51 0.57
N GLY A 260 21.42 7.70 0.84
CA GLY A 260 22.20 8.44 -0.16
C GLY A 260 21.39 8.88 -1.37
N LEU A 261 20.08 9.13 -1.20
CA LEU A 261 19.22 9.61 -2.28
C LEU A 261 19.72 10.97 -2.81
N ASP A 262 19.57 11.21 -4.10
CA ASP A 262 19.82 12.54 -4.65
C ASP A 262 18.78 13.55 -4.13
N GLU A 263 19.26 14.65 -3.57
CA GLU A 263 18.41 15.67 -2.94
C GLU A 263 17.44 16.31 -3.93
N LYS A 264 17.87 16.57 -5.17
CA LYS A 264 17.01 17.21 -6.17
C LYS A 264 15.96 16.23 -6.69
N GLU A 265 16.34 14.98 -6.93
CA GLU A 265 15.41 13.93 -7.32
C GLU A 265 14.37 13.68 -6.23
N HIS A 266 14.79 13.66 -4.96
CA HIS A 266 13.87 13.46 -3.84
C HIS A 266 12.94 14.66 -3.64
N LEU A 267 13.43 15.90 -3.78
CA LEU A 267 12.57 17.09 -3.75
C LEU A 267 11.55 17.08 -4.91
N ALA A 268 11.97 16.69 -6.12
CA ALA A 268 11.05 16.54 -7.25
C ALA A 268 10.00 15.44 -6.98
N TYR A 269 10.38 14.37 -6.28
CA TYR A 269 9.45 13.34 -5.82
C TYR A 269 8.45 13.89 -4.80
N ILE A 270 8.87 14.71 -3.85
CA ILE A 270 7.97 15.40 -2.90
C ILE A 270 6.95 16.27 -3.65
N GLU A 271 7.40 17.16 -4.54
CA GLU A 271 6.48 18.05 -5.28
C GLU A 271 5.52 17.27 -6.18
N LYS A 272 6.00 16.20 -6.83
CA LYS A 272 5.15 15.31 -7.61
C LYS A 272 4.05 14.68 -6.75
N ASN A 273 4.37 14.27 -5.53
CA ASN A 273 3.39 13.70 -4.61
C ASN A 273 2.37 14.72 -4.12
N ILE A 274 2.81 15.94 -3.79
CA ILE A 274 1.88 17.03 -3.45
C ILE A 274 0.91 17.29 -4.62
N GLU A 275 1.40 17.29 -5.86
CA GLU A 275 0.54 17.45 -7.04
C GLU A 275 -0.43 16.28 -7.25
N ARG A 276 0.02 15.04 -7.00
CA ARG A 276 -0.88 13.85 -7.00
C ARG A 276 -2.02 14.04 -6.01
N PHE A 277 -1.74 14.56 -4.82
CA PHE A 277 -2.73 14.79 -3.78
C PHE A 277 -3.69 15.94 -4.10
N LYS A 278 -3.27 16.92 -4.92
CA LYS A 278 -4.12 18.01 -5.42
C LYS A 278 -5.14 17.55 -6.48
N ASN A 279 -5.10 16.30 -6.93
CA ASN A 279 -5.97 15.79 -7.96
C ASN A 279 -7.45 15.73 -7.51
N SER A 280 -8.23 16.72 -7.93
CA SER A 280 -9.66 16.88 -7.60
C SER A 280 -10.58 15.86 -8.26
N TYR A 281 -10.07 15.02 -9.18
CA TYR A 281 -10.83 13.90 -9.74
C TYR A 281 -10.88 12.69 -8.81
N LEU A 282 -10.03 12.65 -7.77
CA LEU A 282 -10.04 11.58 -6.76
C LEU A 282 -11.05 11.84 -5.63
N LYS A 283 -11.25 13.10 -5.24
CA LYS A 283 -12.17 13.56 -4.16
C LYS A 283 -12.05 12.75 -2.88
N ASP A 284 -10.80 12.50 -2.47
CA ASP A 284 -10.52 11.57 -1.40
C ASP A 284 -10.80 12.20 -0.03
N GLY A 285 -11.67 11.60 0.78
CA GLY A 285 -12.16 12.20 2.04
C GLY A 285 -11.11 12.21 3.16
N VAL A 286 -10.98 13.32 3.89
CA VAL A 286 -10.01 13.44 4.98
C VAL A 286 -10.26 12.44 6.11
N THR A 287 -11.52 12.10 6.40
CA THR A 287 -11.85 11.08 7.43
C THR A 287 -11.48 9.68 6.97
N ARG A 288 -11.68 9.37 5.69
CA ARG A 288 -11.27 8.08 5.09
C ARG A 288 -9.75 7.94 5.09
N VAL A 289 -9.04 8.99 4.68
CA VAL A 289 -7.57 8.97 4.65
C VAL A 289 -7.01 9.02 6.06
N GLY A 290 -7.65 9.72 7.00
CA GLY A 290 -7.30 9.89 8.41
C GLY A 290 -7.57 8.66 9.29
N ARG A 291 -8.44 7.73 8.86
CA ARG A 291 -8.84 6.56 9.64
C ARG A 291 -7.70 5.66 10.16
N ALA A 292 -8.01 4.86 11.18
CA ALA A 292 -7.08 4.01 11.91
C ALA A 292 -5.85 4.78 12.43
N PRO A 293 -6.06 5.82 13.26
CA PRO A 293 -4.98 6.64 13.79
C PRO A 293 -4.04 5.89 14.74
N MET A 294 -4.48 4.87 15.50
CA MET A 294 -3.58 4.14 16.39
C MET A 294 -2.51 3.41 15.58
N ARG A 295 -2.90 2.74 14.49
CA ARG A 295 -1.92 2.10 13.60
C ARG A 295 -0.91 3.12 13.02
N LYS A 296 -1.37 4.30 12.60
CA LYS A 296 -0.51 5.33 12.00
C LYS A 296 0.37 6.07 13.00
N LEU A 297 -0.03 6.06 14.26
CA LEU A 297 0.74 6.50 15.41
C LEU A 297 1.57 5.36 16.01
N GLY A 298 1.62 4.18 15.39
CA GLY A 298 2.49 3.10 15.80
C GLY A 298 3.97 3.44 15.58
N PRO A 299 4.90 2.83 16.35
CA PRO A 299 6.32 3.16 16.33
C PRO A 299 6.95 3.00 14.94
N ASP A 300 6.55 1.98 14.18
CA ASP A 300 7.13 1.66 12.87
C ASP A 300 6.38 2.28 11.66
N ASP A 301 5.32 3.06 11.89
CA ASP A 301 4.49 3.62 10.82
C ASP A 301 4.89 5.09 10.49
N ARG A 302 4.16 5.70 9.56
CA ARG A 302 4.47 6.91 8.79
C ARG A 302 4.69 8.21 9.57
N LEU A 303 4.45 8.24 10.88
CA LEU A 303 4.61 9.45 11.69
C LEU A 303 5.69 9.29 12.74
N ILE A 304 5.65 8.20 13.52
CA ILE A 304 6.57 8.01 14.63
C ILE A 304 7.95 7.60 14.14
N ARG A 305 8.04 6.58 13.29
CA ARG A 305 9.31 6.10 12.74
C ARG A 305 10.14 7.21 12.11
N PRO A 306 9.63 8.05 11.18
CA PRO A 306 10.45 9.14 10.64
C PRO A 306 10.86 10.18 11.70
N THR A 307 10.08 10.35 12.76
CA THR A 307 10.40 11.29 13.86
C THR A 307 11.54 10.77 14.72
N THR A 308 11.50 9.50 15.12
CA THR A 308 12.55 8.86 15.93
C THR A 308 13.85 8.76 15.14
N GLU A 309 13.76 8.33 13.88
CA GLU A 309 14.90 8.22 12.97
C GLU A 309 15.55 9.59 12.68
N ALA A 310 14.74 10.64 12.46
CA ALA A 310 15.26 12.00 12.33
C ALA A 310 15.96 12.47 13.61
N GLN A 311 15.40 12.18 14.80
CA GLN A 311 16.05 12.52 16.07
C GLN A 311 17.40 11.82 16.23
N GLU A 312 17.46 10.51 15.95
CA GLU A 312 18.70 9.72 16.05
C GLU A 312 19.78 10.23 15.08
N ALA A 313 19.37 10.68 13.89
CA ALA A 313 20.25 11.30 12.91
C ALA A 313 20.60 12.77 13.21
N GLY A 314 20.07 13.36 14.29
CA GLY A 314 20.29 14.77 14.65
C GLY A 314 19.62 15.78 13.71
N LEU A 315 18.56 15.36 13.01
CA LEU A 315 17.77 16.15 12.07
C LEU A 315 16.53 16.77 12.73
N SER A 316 15.92 17.76 12.08
CA SER A 316 14.66 18.37 12.55
C SER A 316 13.49 17.41 12.38
N TYR A 317 12.59 17.43 13.37
CA TYR A 317 11.31 16.71 13.36
C TYR A 317 10.15 17.60 13.86
N SER A 318 10.31 18.92 13.81
CA SER A 318 9.35 19.88 14.37
C SER A 318 7.99 19.82 13.65
N ASN A 319 8.01 19.65 12.33
CA ASN A 319 6.79 19.57 11.52
C ASN A 319 6.14 18.19 11.64
N LEU A 320 6.94 17.13 11.77
CA LEU A 320 6.46 15.79 12.12
C LEU A 320 5.78 15.76 13.49
N ALA A 321 6.36 16.38 14.51
CA ALA A 321 5.75 16.48 15.84
C ALA A 321 4.40 17.23 15.80
N LYS A 322 4.29 18.27 14.99
CA LYS A 322 3.01 18.96 14.73
C LYS A 322 2.00 18.06 14.02
N ALA A 323 2.43 17.22 13.09
CA ALA A 323 1.55 16.25 12.44
C ALA A 323 1.06 15.15 13.40
N ILE A 324 1.93 14.66 14.29
CA ILE A 324 1.57 13.73 15.37
C ILE A 324 0.53 14.38 16.30
N ALA A 325 0.76 15.64 16.71
CA ALA A 325 -0.20 16.39 17.51
C ALA A 325 -1.55 16.55 16.80
N ALA A 326 -1.57 16.82 15.49
CA ALA A 326 -2.81 16.87 14.71
C ALA A 326 -3.52 15.51 14.65
N ALA A 327 -2.78 14.41 14.54
CA ALA A 327 -3.32 13.05 14.58
C ALA A 327 -3.98 12.73 15.94
N LEU A 328 -3.39 13.18 17.05
CA LEU A 328 -3.96 13.03 18.39
C LEU A 328 -5.24 13.85 18.61
N LEU A 329 -5.45 14.90 17.83
CA LEU A 329 -6.68 15.71 17.82
C LEU A 329 -7.75 15.18 16.85
N PHE A 330 -7.47 14.11 16.12
CA PHE A 330 -8.46 13.48 15.24
C PHE A 330 -9.50 12.73 16.07
N ASP A 331 -10.74 13.21 16.05
CA ASP A 331 -11.86 12.75 16.90
C ASP A 331 -13.06 12.24 16.10
N HIS A 332 -12.84 11.74 14.88
CA HIS A 332 -13.92 11.29 14.02
C HIS A 332 -14.72 10.14 14.67
N PRO A 333 -16.03 10.31 14.96
CA PRO A 333 -16.77 9.42 15.85
C PRO A 333 -17.06 8.03 15.27
N GLU A 334 -17.03 7.87 13.94
CA GLU A 334 -17.24 6.58 13.29
C GLU A 334 -15.96 5.71 13.28
N ASP A 335 -14.82 6.28 13.68
CA ASP A 335 -13.56 5.55 13.79
C ASP A 335 -13.32 5.10 15.25
N GLN A 336 -13.30 3.78 15.45
CA GLN A 336 -13.11 3.17 16.76
C GLN A 336 -11.73 3.45 17.37
N GLU A 337 -10.67 3.51 16.54
CA GLU A 337 -9.32 3.83 17.01
C GLU A 337 -9.22 5.31 17.40
N ALA A 338 -9.88 6.20 16.66
CA ALA A 338 -9.97 7.62 17.03
C ALA A 338 -10.68 7.79 18.39
N ALA A 339 -11.84 7.15 18.56
CA ALA A 339 -12.57 7.18 19.82
C ALA A 339 -11.75 6.62 21.00
N ALA A 340 -11.00 5.52 20.77
CA ALA A 340 -10.11 4.95 21.78
C ALA A 340 -9.00 5.94 22.19
N ILE A 341 -8.35 6.60 21.22
CA ILE A 341 -7.35 7.64 21.50
C ILE A 341 -7.96 8.79 22.32
N GLN A 342 -9.12 9.31 21.93
CA GLN A 342 -9.76 10.40 22.67
C GLN A 342 -10.10 10.02 24.13
N ASN A 343 -10.53 8.78 24.35
CA ASN A 343 -10.77 8.27 25.70
C ASN A 343 -9.47 8.17 26.52
N MET A 344 -8.39 7.63 25.93
CA MET A 344 -7.08 7.55 26.60
C MET A 344 -6.53 8.93 26.95
N ILE A 345 -6.65 9.92 26.04
CA ILE A 345 -6.24 11.31 26.30
C ILE A 345 -7.06 11.90 27.45
N LYS A 346 -8.37 11.65 27.49
CA LYS A 346 -9.25 12.18 28.55
C LYS A 346 -8.93 11.58 29.93
N GLU A 347 -8.59 10.30 29.99
CA GLU A 347 -8.34 9.59 31.24
C GLU A 347 -6.91 9.79 31.76
N ASN A 348 -5.92 9.78 30.87
CA ASN A 348 -4.51 9.69 31.24
C ASN A 348 -3.62 10.78 30.63
N GLY A 349 -4.14 11.58 29.69
CA GLY A 349 -3.40 12.64 29.00
C GLY A 349 -2.59 12.16 27.79
N VAL A 350 -2.06 13.13 27.03
CA VAL A 350 -1.25 12.90 25.82
C VAL A 350 0.01 12.06 26.06
N PRO A 351 0.82 12.28 27.13
CA PRO A 351 2.02 11.47 27.35
C PRO A 351 1.74 9.96 27.41
N TYR A 352 0.65 9.58 28.06
CA TYR A 352 0.24 8.18 28.16
C TYR A 352 -0.08 7.57 26.80
N VAL A 353 -0.80 8.29 25.94
CA VAL A 353 -1.12 7.80 24.59
C VAL A 353 0.13 7.60 23.75
N LEU A 354 1.08 8.55 23.79
CA LEU A 354 2.34 8.44 23.06
C LEU A 354 3.18 7.25 23.53
N LYS A 355 3.15 6.93 24.83
CA LYS A 355 3.82 5.74 25.34
C LYS A 355 3.12 4.45 24.91
N GLU A 356 1.81 4.34 25.09
CA GLU A 356 1.10 3.08 24.86
C GLU A 356 0.89 2.77 23.37
N VAL A 357 0.72 3.80 22.53
CA VAL A 357 0.44 3.64 21.09
C VAL A 357 1.71 3.80 20.26
N SER A 358 2.54 4.78 20.60
CA SER A 358 3.72 5.14 19.81
C SER A 358 5.03 4.60 20.38
N GLU A 359 5.00 3.94 21.54
CA GLU A 359 6.19 3.44 22.26
C GLU A 359 7.23 4.53 22.55
N LEU A 360 6.80 5.80 22.62
CA LEU A 360 7.66 6.92 22.96
C LEU A 360 7.76 7.10 24.47
N ASP A 361 8.97 7.24 24.99
CA ASP A 361 9.18 7.55 26.39
C ASP A 361 8.51 8.90 26.76
N GLU A 362 7.81 8.92 27.90
CA GLU A 362 7.05 10.10 28.38
C GLU A 362 7.95 11.32 28.61
N THR A 363 9.24 11.10 28.87
CA THR A 363 10.25 12.15 29.12
C THR A 363 11.12 12.45 27.91
N SER A 364 10.86 11.80 26.76
CA SER A 364 11.63 12.02 25.54
C SER A 364 11.45 13.45 24.99
N PRO A 365 12.47 14.00 24.30
CA PRO A 365 12.35 15.27 23.59
C PRO A 365 11.21 15.30 22.55
N ILE A 366 10.97 14.16 21.87
CA ILE A 366 9.86 14.02 20.93
C ILE A 366 8.53 14.21 21.65
N THR A 367 8.31 13.48 22.76
CA THR A 367 7.07 13.59 23.53
C THR A 367 6.83 15.03 24.00
N ALA A 368 7.87 15.71 24.50
CA ALA A 368 7.77 17.10 24.93
C ALA A 368 7.37 18.05 23.78
N GLU A 369 7.96 17.88 22.60
CA GLU A 369 7.63 18.71 21.43
C GLU A 369 6.23 18.42 20.88
N VAL A 370 5.80 17.15 20.85
CA VAL A 370 4.44 16.77 20.43
C VAL A 370 3.39 17.39 21.38
N ILE A 371 3.61 17.33 22.70
CA ILE A 371 2.70 17.96 23.67
C ILE A 371 2.63 19.47 23.45
N ARG A 372 3.78 20.12 23.23
CA ARG A 372 3.81 21.56 22.95
C ARG A 372 2.99 21.91 21.71
N GLN A 373 3.12 21.14 20.63
CA GLN A 373 2.34 21.34 19.39
C GLN A 373 0.86 21.03 19.59
N TYR A 374 0.52 20.01 20.38
CA TYR A 374 -0.85 19.65 20.73
C TYR A 374 -1.58 20.81 21.43
N GLU A 375 -0.96 21.42 22.44
CA GLU A 375 -1.54 22.58 23.12
C GLU A 375 -1.70 23.80 22.21
N VAL A 376 -0.74 24.03 21.29
CA VAL A 376 -0.84 25.11 20.29
C VAL A 376 -1.98 24.87 19.29
N LEU A 377 -2.21 23.63 18.87
CA LEU A 377 -3.26 23.28 17.91
C LEU A 377 -4.66 23.22 18.54
N LYS A 378 -4.74 22.95 19.84
CA LYS A 378 -5.97 22.87 20.61
C LYS A 378 -6.51 24.24 21.04
N ALA A 379 -5.62 25.22 21.21
CA ALA A 379 -5.94 26.61 21.53
C ALA A 379 -6.62 27.33 20.36
#